data_AF-A0A0X8VCK2-F1
#
_entry.id   AF-A0A0X8VCK2-F1
#
_cell.length_a   1.000
_cell.length_b   1.000
_cell.length_c   1.000
_cell.angle_alpha   90.00
_cell.angle_beta   90.00
_cell.angle_gamma   90.00
#
_symmetry.space_group_name_H-M   'P 1'
#
loop_
_entity.id
_entity.type
_entity.pdbx_description
1 polymer ?
#
loop_
_entity_poly.entity_id
_entity_poly.type
_entity_poly.pdbx_seq_one_letter_code
_entity_poly.pdbx_strand_id
1 'polypeptide(L)'
;MSLTWGNFRWGFSYWEGVYLPDMVVDRTKEDVLAQNAKGFYNSYDLNRVEIAVEYIAKLLSEAGYPVTVQTKTNWSKTDFPTENEMQRFLYNIRLLQNRFYPSEVQTPASMKWISYAEANNIEQIILDLDGMRRKMIEAYRYCGTLDCGGDVL
;
A
#
# COMPACT_ATOMS: atom_id res chain seq x y z
N MET A 1 22.58 17.28 -5.15
CA MET A 1 23.34 16.15 -5.71
C MET A 1 23.11 14.96 -4.80
N SER A 2 22.27 14.00 -5.19
CA SER A 2 22.10 12.75 -4.43
C SER A 2 23.09 11.72 -4.98
N LEU A 3 23.84 11.10 -4.08
CA LEU A 3 24.79 10.04 -4.40
C LEU A 3 24.01 8.73 -4.55
N THR A 4 23.70 8.33 -5.78
CA THR A 4 23.19 6.99 -6.07
C THR A 4 24.36 6.02 -6.14
N TRP A 5 24.52 5.17 -5.12
CA TRP A 5 25.37 3.99 -5.19
C TRP A 5 24.49 2.75 -5.45
N GLY A 6 24.31 2.40 -6.73
CA GLY A 6 23.62 1.17 -7.16
C GLY A 6 22.12 1.10 -6.84
N ASN A 7 21.56 -0.12 -6.90
CA ASN A 7 20.13 -0.44 -6.68
C ASN A 7 19.71 -0.47 -5.19
N PHE A 8 20.48 0.15 -4.30
CA PHE A 8 20.24 0.11 -2.86
C PHE A 8 19.44 1.35 -2.42
N ARG A 9 18.16 1.16 -2.04
CA ARG A 9 17.37 2.23 -1.42
C ARG A 9 17.55 2.15 0.09
N TRP A 10 18.36 3.05 0.65
CA TRP A 10 18.44 3.19 2.10
C TRP A 10 17.10 3.68 2.65
N GLY A 11 16.50 2.87 3.52
CA GLY A 11 15.47 3.32 4.45
C GLY A 11 16.06 4.35 5.41
N PHE A 12 15.25 5.38 5.72
CA PHE A 12 15.53 6.53 6.59
C PHE A 12 16.32 7.72 5.99
N SER A 13 15.76 8.35 4.95
CA SER A 13 15.93 9.80 4.75
C SER A 13 14.57 10.48 4.74
N TYR A 14 14.19 11.03 5.90
CA TYR A 14 12.97 11.81 6.12
C TYR A 14 13.10 13.26 5.64
N TRP A 15 13.63 13.48 4.44
CA TRP A 15 13.68 14.83 3.86
C TRP A 15 13.09 14.77 2.45
N GLU A 16 11.95 15.46 2.29
CA GLU A 16 11.08 15.51 1.10
C GLU A 16 10.12 14.33 0.91
N GLY A 17 9.25 14.11 1.91
CA GLY A 17 8.19 13.09 1.99
C GLY A 17 7.64 12.65 0.63
N VAL A 18 7.61 11.35 0.35
CA VAL A 18 6.46 10.49 0.65
C VAL A 18 6.83 9.11 0.08
N TYR A 19 6.90 8.06 0.89
CA TYR A 19 7.13 6.71 0.36
C TYR A 19 6.35 5.69 1.18
N LEU A 20 5.67 4.78 0.48
CA LEU A 20 5.01 3.64 1.10
C LEU A 20 6.05 2.64 1.63
N PRO A 21 5.80 1.94 2.74
CA PRO A 21 6.64 0.81 3.13
C PRO A 21 6.77 -0.20 1.98
N ASP A 22 7.93 -0.86 1.86
CA ASP A 22 8.12 -1.87 0.83
C ASP A 22 7.18 -3.06 1.08
N MET A 23 6.36 -3.36 0.07
CA MET A 23 5.39 -4.46 0.10
C MET A 23 6.05 -5.77 -0.35
N VAL A 24 5.66 -6.89 0.25
CA VAL A 24 6.11 -8.24 -0.08
C VAL A 24 5.01 -8.95 -0.86
N VAL A 25 5.26 -9.21 -2.14
CA VAL A 25 4.29 -9.82 -3.08
C VAL A 25 4.78 -11.14 -3.70
N ASP A 26 5.97 -11.57 -3.32
CA ASP A 26 6.67 -12.73 -3.86
C ASP A 26 6.83 -13.85 -2.81
N ARG A 27 5.88 -13.98 -1.86
CA ARG A 27 5.88 -15.11 -0.93
C ARG A 27 5.65 -16.40 -1.71
N THR A 28 6.43 -17.43 -1.41
CA THR A 28 6.39 -18.74 -2.05
C THR A 28 6.00 -19.84 -1.05
N LYS A 29 5.70 -21.04 -1.57
CA LYS A 29 5.48 -22.22 -0.73
C LYS A 29 6.75 -22.59 0.02
N GLU A 30 7.91 -22.42 -0.61
CA GLU A 30 9.23 -22.69 -0.04
C GLU A 30 9.49 -21.78 1.16
N ASP A 31 9.08 -20.51 1.10
CA ASP A 31 9.19 -19.58 2.24
C ASP A 31 8.40 -20.07 3.46
N VAL A 32 7.18 -20.56 3.22
CA VAL A 32 6.31 -21.13 4.27
C VAL A 32 6.91 -22.39 4.86
N LEU A 33 7.43 -23.29 4.02
CA LEU A 33 8.07 -24.54 4.46
C LEU A 33 9.37 -24.27 5.23
N ALA A 34 10.15 -23.28 4.79
CA ALA A 34 11.40 -22.87 5.44
C ALA A 34 11.18 -22.05 6.71
N GLN A 35 9.94 -21.61 6.99
CA GLN A 35 9.60 -20.76 8.13
C GLN A 35 10.50 -19.52 8.22
N ASN A 36 10.79 -18.91 7.07
CA ASN A 36 11.56 -17.68 7.04
C ASN A 36 10.65 -16.46 7.27
N ALA A 37 11.22 -15.26 7.27
CA ALA A 37 10.45 -14.03 7.50
C ALA A 37 9.29 -13.82 6.50
N LYS A 38 9.45 -14.24 5.23
CA LYS A 38 8.40 -14.17 4.19
C LYS A 38 7.35 -15.29 4.33
N GLY A 39 7.71 -16.40 4.97
CA GLY A 39 6.84 -17.55 5.23
C GLY A 39 5.76 -17.27 6.28
N PHE A 40 5.82 -16.13 6.97
CA PHE A 40 4.84 -15.69 7.94
C PHE A 40 4.21 -14.36 7.52
N TYR A 41 2.99 -14.13 7.98
CA TYR A 41 2.35 -12.82 7.97
C TYR A 41 2.29 -12.32 9.41
N ASN A 42 3.27 -11.50 9.80
CA ASN A 42 3.52 -11.16 11.20
C ASN A 42 3.18 -9.70 11.53
N SER A 43 3.50 -9.27 12.76
CA SER A 43 3.24 -7.90 13.22
C SER A 43 3.93 -6.83 12.37
N TYR A 44 5.09 -7.11 11.79
CA TYR A 44 5.75 -6.17 10.87
C TYR A 44 4.95 -6.03 9.57
N ASP A 45 4.44 -7.13 9.00
CA ASP A 45 3.59 -7.09 7.79
C ASP A 45 2.30 -6.32 8.04
N LEU A 46 1.64 -6.59 9.18
CA LEU A 46 0.44 -5.85 9.60
C LEU A 46 0.72 -4.35 9.72
N ASN A 47 1.80 -3.97 10.42
CA ASN A 47 2.16 -2.56 10.56
C ASN A 47 2.48 -1.91 9.21
N ARG A 48 3.23 -2.57 8.33
CA ARG A 48 3.54 -2.03 6.99
C ARG A 48 2.26 -1.75 6.20
N VAL A 49 1.33 -2.69 6.17
CA VAL A 49 0.09 -2.54 5.41
C VAL A 49 -0.84 -1.52 6.06
N GLU A 50 -1.00 -1.52 7.38
CA GLU A 50 -1.82 -0.55 8.11
C GLU A 50 -1.31 0.88 7.91
N ILE A 51 0.02 1.09 7.97
CA ILE A 51 0.65 2.39 7.67
C ILE A 51 0.37 2.79 6.22
N ALA A 52 0.50 1.86 5.27
CA ALA A 52 0.24 2.14 3.87
C ALA A 52 -1.22 2.52 3.59
N VAL A 53 -2.17 1.82 4.23
CA VAL A 53 -3.60 2.09 4.15
C VAL A 53 -3.94 3.47 4.70
N GLU A 54 -3.44 3.81 5.89
CA GLU A 54 -3.61 5.14 6.48
C GLU A 54 -3.06 6.23 5.55
N TYR A 55 -1.87 5.99 5.02
CA TYR A 55 -1.19 6.91 4.13
C TYR A 55 -1.98 7.18 2.83
N ILE A 56 -2.43 6.12 2.15
CA ILE A 56 -3.23 6.23 0.93
C ILE A 56 -4.57 6.92 1.22
N ALA A 57 -5.26 6.54 2.30
CA ALA A 57 -6.54 7.15 2.68
C ALA A 57 -6.44 8.66 2.91
N LYS A 58 -5.36 9.11 3.57
CA LYS A 58 -5.07 10.53 3.78
C LYS A 58 -4.93 11.27 2.45
N LEU A 59 -4.10 10.74 1.55
CA LEU A 59 -3.87 11.37 0.24
C LEU A 59 -5.12 11.40 -0.64
N LEU A 60 -5.94 10.33 -0.60
CA LEU A 60 -7.21 10.32 -1.32
C LEU A 60 -8.16 11.40 -0.80
N SER A 61 -8.22 11.56 0.51
CA SER A 61 -9.02 12.59 1.14
C SER A 61 -8.54 14.00 0.76
N GLU A 62 -7.23 14.23 0.71
CA GLU A 62 -6.63 15.48 0.22
C GLU A 62 -6.93 15.74 -1.27
N ALA A 63 -7.02 14.69 -2.09
CA ALA A 63 -7.41 14.77 -3.49
C ALA A 63 -8.93 14.93 -3.71
N GLY A 64 -9.73 15.10 -2.65
CA GLY A 64 -11.19 15.32 -2.75
C GLY A 64 -12.02 14.04 -2.75
N TYR A 65 -11.43 12.88 -2.48
CA TYR A 65 -12.12 11.60 -2.29
C TYR A 65 -12.11 11.25 -0.80
N PRO A 66 -13.06 11.74 -0.01
CA PRO A 66 -13.05 11.51 1.44
C PRO A 66 -13.15 10.02 1.75
N VAL A 67 -12.14 9.49 2.44
CA VAL A 67 -12.09 8.11 2.93
C VAL A 67 -11.60 8.11 4.36
N THR A 68 -12.41 7.55 5.26
CA THR A 68 -12.05 7.38 6.67
C THR A 68 -11.70 5.92 6.92
N VAL A 69 -10.48 5.68 7.39
CA VAL A 69 -10.01 4.36 7.82
C VAL A 69 -9.64 4.41 9.30
N GLN A 70 -9.77 3.28 9.98
CA GLN A 70 -9.24 3.10 11.34
C GLN A 70 -8.10 2.10 11.27
N THR A 71 -6.90 2.53 11.65
CA THR A 71 -5.70 1.69 11.55
C THR A 71 -5.06 1.43 12.91
N LYS A 72 -4.35 0.30 13.01
CA LYS A 72 -3.49 -0.05 14.14
C LYS A 72 -2.09 -0.31 13.61
N THR A 73 -1.17 0.61 13.90
CA THR A 73 0.20 0.63 13.33
C THR A 73 1.28 0.26 14.36
N ASN A 74 0.88 -0.21 15.53
CA ASN A 74 1.74 -0.57 16.65
C ASN A 74 1.62 -2.05 17.05
N TRP A 75 1.34 -2.94 16.10
CA TRP A 75 1.31 -4.38 16.34
C TRP A 75 2.65 -4.87 16.88
N SER A 76 2.60 -5.58 18.00
CA SER A 76 3.73 -6.27 18.62
C SER A 76 3.72 -7.76 18.30
N LYS A 77 4.88 -8.42 18.40
CA LYS A 77 4.98 -9.90 18.32
C LYS A 77 4.20 -10.61 19.43
N THR A 78 3.93 -9.91 20.53
CA THR A 78 3.16 -10.41 21.68
C THR A 78 1.66 -10.22 21.54
N ASP A 79 1.21 -9.48 20.52
CA ASP A 79 -0.20 -9.22 20.31
C ASP A 79 -0.86 -10.44 19.68
N PHE A 80 -2.10 -10.71 20.09
CA PHE A 80 -2.96 -11.72 19.47
C PHE A 80 -4.04 -10.99 18.68
N PRO A 81 -3.98 -10.99 17.33
CA PRO A 81 -4.99 -10.33 16.51
C PRO A 81 -6.37 -10.94 16.74
N THR A 82 -7.34 -10.08 17.07
CA THR A 82 -8.73 -10.49 17.17
C THR A 82 -9.39 -10.55 15.79
N GLU A 83 -10.44 -11.37 15.65
CA GLU A 83 -11.22 -11.45 14.40
C GLU A 83 -11.75 -10.07 13.98
N ASN A 84 -12.23 -9.26 14.93
CA ASN A 84 -12.72 -7.91 14.65
C ASN A 84 -11.62 -6.98 14.10
N GLU A 85 -10.40 -7.05 14.64
CA GLU A 85 -9.27 -6.26 14.12
C GLU A 85 -8.90 -6.70 12.69
N MET A 86 -8.94 -8.00 12.41
CA MET A 86 -8.63 -8.52 11.07
C MET A 86 -9.73 -8.21 10.06
N GLN A 87 -11.00 -8.21 10.47
CA GLN A 87 -12.11 -7.75 9.64
C GLN A 87 -12.00 -6.26 9.33
N ARG A 88 -11.64 -5.42 10.32
CA ARG A 88 -11.35 -3.99 10.10
C ARG A 88 -10.19 -3.81 9.12
N PHE A 89 -9.10 -4.54 9.31
CA PHE A 89 -7.93 -4.52 8.44
C PHE A 89 -8.30 -4.79 6.97
N LEU A 90 -8.98 -5.91 6.69
CA LEU A 90 -9.41 -6.26 5.33
C LEU A 90 -10.50 -5.31 4.80
N TYR A 91 -11.38 -4.81 5.67
CA TYR A 91 -12.38 -3.83 5.29
C TYR A 91 -11.76 -2.54 4.76
N ASN A 92 -10.74 -2.00 5.44
CA ASN A 92 -10.06 -0.79 4.97
C ASN A 92 -9.43 -0.98 3.58
N ILE A 93 -8.80 -2.12 3.34
CA ILE A 93 -8.18 -2.45 2.05
C ILE A 93 -9.24 -2.51 0.94
N ARG A 94 -10.33 -3.25 1.19
CA ARG A 94 -11.45 -3.35 0.26
C ARG A 94 -12.15 -2.00 0.03
N LEU A 95 -12.25 -1.16 1.06
CA LEU A 95 -12.81 0.18 0.94
C LEU A 95 -11.99 1.04 -0.03
N LEU A 96 -10.66 1.04 0.12
CA LEU A 96 -9.74 1.74 -0.78
C LEU A 96 -9.79 1.18 -2.20
N GLN A 97 -9.77 -0.14 -2.33
CA GLN A 97 -9.92 -0.84 -3.61
C GLN A 97 -11.21 -0.40 -4.32
N ASN A 98 -12.36 -0.55 -3.67
CA ASN A 98 -13.65 -0.21 -4.28
C ASN A 98 -13.79 1.28 -4.63
N ARG A 99 -13.13 2.17 -3.88
CA ARG A 99 -13.27 3.62 -4.12
C ARG A 99 -12.44 4.09 -5.31
N PHE A 100 -11.32 3.44 -5.59
CA PHE A 100 -10.28 4.01 -6.45
C PHE A 100 -9.84 3.08 -7.58
N TYR A 101 -9.76 1.77 -7.31
CA TYR A 101 -9.34 0.79 -8.29
C TYR A 101 -9.98 -0.56 -8.07
N PRO A 102 -10.94 -0.97 -8.92
CA PRO A 102 -11.31 -2.37 -8.98
C PRO A 102 -10.13 -3.17 -9.57
N SER A 103 -9.15 -3.51 -8.75
CA SER A 103 -8.11 -4.49 -9.11
C SER A 103 -8.78 -5.85 -9.32
N GLU A 104 -8.30 -6.61 -10.29
CA GLU A 104 -8.70 -8.02 -10.49
C GLU A 104 -8.28 -8.90 -9.31
N VAL A 105 -7.29 -8.45 -8.54
CA VAL A 105 -6.81 -9.11 -7.33
C VAL A 105 -7.87 -9.03 -6.24
N GLN A 106 -8.35 -10.18 -5.78
CA GLN A 106 -9.38 -10.24 -4.75
C GLN A 106 -8.78 -10.05 -3.35
N THR A 107 -9.39 -9.13 -2.58
CA THR A 107 -9.13 -9.05 -1.14
C THR A 107 -9.63 -10.35 -0.50
N PRO A 108 -8.83 -11.04 0.33
CA PRO A 108 -9.26 -12.24 1.04
C PRO A 108 -10.50 -11.99 1.90
N ALA A 109 -11.35 -13.01 2.07
CA ALA A 109 -12.58 -12.87 2.87
C ALA A 109 -12.31 -12.83 4.38
N SER A 110 -11.22 -13.45 4.83
CA SER A 110 -10.78 -13.50 6.23
C SER A 110 -9.26 -13.63 6.30
N MET A 111 -8.67 -13.15 7.40
CA MET A 111 -7.25 -13.40 7.72
C MET A 111 -7.03 -14.79 8.33
N LYS A 112 -8.11 -15.50 8.65
CA LYS A 112 -8.03 -16.84 9.24
C LYS A 112 -7.59 -17.84 8.18
N TRP A 113 -6.45 -18.48 8.40
CA TRP A 113 -5.87 -19.49 7.50
C TRP A 113 -5.54 -19.00 6.09
N ILE A 114 -5.14 -17.74 5.94
CA ILE A 114 -4.71 -17.23 4.62
C ILE A 114 -3.53 -18.03 4.06
N SER A 115 -3.59 -18.25 2.75
CA SER A 115 -2.47 -18.77 1.98
C SER A 115 -1.42 -17.69 1.72
N TYR A 116 -0.21 -18.11 1.34
CA TYR A 116 0.84 -17.17 0.90
C TYR A 116 0.40 -16.37 -0.34
N ALA A 117 -0.45 -16.93 -1.21
CA ALA A 117 -1.01 -16.23 -2.35
C ALA A 117 -1.99 -15.13 -1.91
N GLU A 118 -2.85 -15.40 -0.95
CA GLU A 118 -3.74 -14.38 -0.36
C GLU A 118 -2.96 -13.29 0.38
N ALA A 119 -1.87 -13.65 1.07
CA ALA A 119 -0.96 -12.66 1.67
C ALA A 119 -0.31 -11.76 0.60
N ASN A 120 0.12 -12.32 -0.53
CA ASN A 120 0.64 -11.53 -1.65
C ASN A 120 -0.44 -10.64 -2.26
N ASN A 121 -1.67 -11.14 -2.40
CA ASN A 121 -2.80 -10.38 -2.94
C ASN A 121 -3.09 -9.13 -2.11
N ILE A 122 -3.08 -9.24 -0.77
CA ILE A 122 -3.26 -8.11 0.15
C ILE A 122 -2.26 -6.99 -0.18
N GLU A 123 -0.98 -7.34 -0.27
CA GLU A 123 0.09 -6.37 -0.49
C GLU A 123 0.16 -5.86 -1.94
N GLN A 124 -0.23 -6.68 -2.91
CA GLN A 124 -0.36 -6.29 -4.31
C GLN A 124 -1.44 -5.24 -4.51
N ILE A 125 -2.59 -5.38 -3.83
CA ILE A 125 -3.66 -4.36 -3.87
C ILE A 125 -3.13 -3.00 -3.40
N ILE A 126 -2.31 -2.96 -2.35
CA ILE A 126 -1.69 -1.72 -1.86
C ILE A 126 -0.75 -1.11 -2.90
N LEU A 127 0.08 -1.93 -3.56
CA LEU A 127 0.96 -1.46 -4.64
C LEU A 127 0.18 -0.94 -5.86
N ASP A 128 -0.93 -1.60 -6.23
CA ASP A 128 -1.79 -1.17 -7.33
C ASP A 128 -2.41 0.21 -7.03
N LEU A 129 -2.92 0.40 -5.81
CA LEU A 129 -3.47 1.67 -5.34
C LEU A 129 -2.41 2.79 -5.36
N ASP A 130 -1.17 2.50 -4.94
CA ASP A 130 -0.05 3.44 -5.03
C ASP A 130 0.29 3.81 -6.47
N GLY A 131 0.35 2.81 -7.34
CA GLY A 131 0.62 2.98 -8.77
C GLY A 131 -0.41 3.87 -9.43
N MET A 132 -1.70 3.67 -9.15
CA MET A 132 -2.77 4.55 -9.62
C MET A 132 -2.61 5.97 -9.11
N ARG A 133 -2.31 6.15 -7.83
CA ARG A 133 -2.08 7.48 -7.27
C ARG A 133 -0.96 8.21 -8.00
N ARG A 134 0.17 7.54 -8.25
CA ARG A 134 1.30 8.12 -9.01
C ARG A 134 0.87 8.57 -10.40
N LYS A 135 0.11 7.73 -11.12
CA LYS A 135 -0.47 8.08 -12.43
C LYS A 135 -1.40 9.29 -12.36
N MET A 136 -2.19 9.43 -11.30
CA MET A 136 -3.05 10.61 -11.12
C MET A 136 -2.23 11.89 -10.88
N ILE A 137 -1.20 11.85 -10.03
CA ILE A 137 -0.29 12.99 -9.83
C ILE A 137 0.39 13.38 -11.14
N GLU A 138 0.85 12.41 -11.92
CA GLU A 138 1.44 12.65 -13.24
C GLU A 138 0.41 13.27 -14.20
N ALA A 139 -0.81 12.76 -14.28
CA ALA A 139 -1.87 13.32 -15.12
C ALA A 139 -2.19 14.78 -14.79
N TYR A 140 -2.26 15.16 -13.51
CA TYR A 140 -2.46 16.56 -13.10
C TYR A 140 -1.35 17.50 -13.59
N ARG A 141 -0.10 17.03 -13.67
CA ARG A 141 1.02 17.83 -14.21
C ARG A 141 0.84 18.13 -15.70
N TYR A 142 0.23 17.21 -16.46
CA TYR A 142 -0.05 17.41 -17.89
C TYR A 142 -1.24 18.36 -18.14
N CYS A 143 -2.28 18.35 -17.29
CA CYS A 143 -3.43 19.26 -17.44
C CYS A 143 -3.10 20.73 -17.13
N GLY A 144 -1.97 21.00 -16.44
CA GLY A 144 -1.47 22.35 -16.15
C GLY A 144 -0.47 22.90 -17.18
N THR A 145 -0.11 22.12 -18.21
CA THR A 145 0.83 22.51 -19.28
C THR A 145 0.12 22.83 -20.60
N LEU A 146 -1.12 23.34 -20.54
CA LEU A 146 -1.70 24.06 -21.65
C LEU A 146 -1.03 25.43 -21.75
N ASP A 147 0.00 25.50 -22.60
CA ASP A 147 0.51 26.76 -23.08
C ASP A 147 -0.60 27.41 -23.93
N CYS A 148 -1.22 28.45 -23.38
CA CYS A 148 -2.15 29.30 -24.10
C CYS A 148 -1.37 30.47 -24.71
N GLY A 149 -0.81 30.29 -25.92
CA GLY A 149 -0.24 31.37 -26.75
C GLY A 149 1.01 30.94 -27.52
N GLY A 150 1.32 31.36 -28.75
CA GLY A 150 0.69 32.28 -29.71
C GLY A 150 0.97 31.73 -31.14
N ASP A 151 0.52 32.28 -32.25
CA ASP A 151 0.29 33.67 -32.63
C ASP A 151 -0.70 33.67 -33.81
N VAL A 152 -1.52 34.71 -33.94
CA VAL A 152 -2.34 34.93 -35.15
C VAL A 152 -1.45 35.61 -36.19
N LEU A 153 -1.05 34.87 -37.23
CA LEU A 153 -0.53 35.42 -38.48
C LEU A 153 -1.56 35.23 -39.59
#